data_AF-A0AAN9USK9-F1
#
_entry.id   AF-A0AAN9USK9-F1
#
_cell.length_a   1.000
_cell.length_b   1.000
_cell.length_c   1.000
_cell.angle_alpha   90.00
_cell.angle_beta   90.00
_cell.angle_gamma   90.00
#
_symmetry.space_group_name_H-M   'P 1'
#
loop_
_entity.id
_entity.type
_entity.pdbx_description
1 polymer ?
#
loop_
_entity_poly.entity_id
_entity_poly.type
_entity_poly.pdbx_seq_one_letter_code
_entity_poly.pdbx_strand_id
1 'polypeptide(L)'
;MATPAGDSASKLGAGNLFSVNGLVAVVTGGGTGESRDTNMASAMGIGLMITKALVANGASKVYIIGRRLPVLEEAAQAIGSPAVVPLRCDVASKLDLEVAAARIQSEVGYVNLLVCNSGISGPLGIKPKPETSLDEFVDANLAVDFDEYTKTFAVNTSAVWYTTMSFLKLLEVPRETNTEM
;
A
#
# COMPACT_ATOMS: atom_id res chain seq x y z
N MET A 1 18.11 -21.39 42.13
CA MET A 1 18.65 -21.81 40.81
C MET A 1 18.28 -20.74 39.81
N ALA A 2 19.26 -20.06 39.23
CA ALA A 2 19.00 -19.07 38.18
C ALA A 2 18.55 -19.80 36.92
N THR A 3 17.40 -19.42 36.37
CA THR A 3 16.93 -19.87 35.06
C THR A 3 18.02 -19.55 34.04
N PRO A 4 18.49 -20.50 33.22
CA PRO A 4 19.45 -20.17 32.17
C PRO A 4 18.77 -19.15 31.25
N ALA A 5 19.45 -18.05 30.94
CA ALA A 5 19.02 -17.10 29.93
C ALA A 5 18.93 -17.84 28.59
N GLY A 6 17.76 -18.42 28.31
CA GLY A 6 17.44 -19.13 27.08
C GLY A 6 17.58 -18.17 25.90
N ASP A 7 18.74 -18.28 25.26
CA ASP A 7 19.17 -17.76 23.98
C ASP A 7 18.42 -16.55 23.40
N SER A 8 18.75 -15.37 23.91
CA SER A 8 18.29 -14.08 23.37
C SER A 8 18.62 -13.88 21.88
N ALA A 9 19.62 -14.57 21.31
CA ALA A 9 20.01 -14.41 19.92
C ALA A 9 18.99 -15.05 18.96
N SER A 10 18.36 -16.16 19.36
CA SER A 10 17.29 -16.82 18.58
C SER A 10 16.06 -15.92 18.38
N LYS A 11 15.76 -15.03 19.35
CA LYS A 11 14.69 -14.02 19.24
C LYS A 11 15.02 -12.90 18.25
N LEU A 12 16.31 -12.68 17.95
CA LEU A 12 16.77 -11.67 17.00
C LEU A 12 16.85 -12.21 15.55
N GLY A 13 16.57 -13.48 15.32
CA GLY A 13 16.49 -14.04 13.97
C GLY A 13 15.42 -13.33 13.13
N ALA A 14 15.68 -13.10 11.84
CA ALA A 14 14.83 -12.26 10.98
C ALA A 14 13.34 -12.66 10.98
N GLY A 15 13.03 -13.96 10.99
CA GLY A 15 11.65 -14.45 11.02
C GLY A 15 10.90 -14.13 12.32
N ASN A 16 11.62 -13.95 13.43
CA ASN A 16 11.07 -13.54 14.71
C ASN A 16 11.07 -12.00 14.85
N LEU A 17 12.20 -11.37 14.49
CA LEU A 17 12.40 -9.92 14.64
C LEU A 17 11.47 -9.11 13.73
N PHE A 18 11.23 -9.57 12.51
CA PHE A 18 10.36 -8.91 11.52
C PHE A 18 9.04 -9.66 11.34
N SER A 19 8.64 -10.48 12.32
CA SER A 19 7.37 -11.20 12.26
C SER A 19 6.20 -10.23 12.14
N VAL A 20 5.30 -10.52 11.21
CA VAL A 20 4.04 -9.80 11.02
C VAL A 20 2.84 -10.63 11.48
N ASN A 21 3.09 -11.68 12.26
CA ASN A 21 2.05 -12.54 12.81
C ASN A 21 1.02 -11.71 13.59
N GLY A 22 -0.25 -11.86 13.22
CA GLY A 22 -1.38 -11.18 13.87
C GLY A 22 -1.57 -9.72 13.44
N LEU A 23 -0.69 -9.14 12.63
CA LEU A 23 -0.82 -7.73 12.23
C LEU A 23 -2.07 -7.48 11.36
N VAL A 24 -2.70 -6.34 11.60
CA VAL A 24 -3.71 -5.74 10.73
C VAL A 24 -3.03 -4.66 9.89
N ALA A 25 -3.10 -4.79 8.57
CA ALA A 25 -2.46 -3.85 7.65
C ALA A 25 -3.46 -3.23 6.66
N VAL A 26 -3.15 -2.03 6.18
CA VAL A 26 -3.84 -1.35 5.08
C VAL A 26 -2.81 -1.07 3.98
N VAL A 27 -3.09 -1.50 2.76
CA VAL A 27 -2.21 -1.31 1.60
C VAL A 27 -2.99 -0.61 0.48
N THR A 28 -2.67 0.65 0.23
CA THR A 28 -3.26 1.39 -0.90
C THR A 28 -2.63 0.92 -2.21
N GLY A 29 -3.43 0.67 -3.24
CA GLY A 29 -2.97 0.04 -4.48
C GLY A 29 -2.62 -1.44 -4.32
N GLY A 30 -3.06 -2.09 -3.23
CA GLY A 30 -2.65 -3.43 -2.82
C GLY A 30 -3.13 -4.60 -3.70
N GLY A 31 -3.96 -4.36 -4.73
CA GLY A 31 -4.44 -5.40 -5.65
C GLY A 31 -4.02 -5.22 -7.11
N THR A 32 -3.28 -4.16 -7.46
CA THR A 32 -2.88 -3.94 -8.87
C THR A 32 -1.61 -4.74 -9.17
N GLY A 33 -1.64 -5.70 -10.10
CA GLY A 33 -0.42 -6.44 -10.47
C GLY A 33 -0.55 -7.77 -11.22
N GLU A 34 -1.66 -8.09 -11.87
CA GLU A 34 -1.64 -9.19 -12.83
C GLU A 34 -1.63 -8.61 -14.25
N SER A 35 -0.44 -8.29 -14.76
CA SER A 35 -0.28 -8.21 -16.21
C SER A 35 -0.38 -9.63 -16.75
N ARG A 36 -1.29 -9.83 -17.71
CA ARG A 36 -1.41 -11.10 -18.45
C ARG A 36 -0.21 -11.40 -19.36
N ASP A 37 0.71 -10.46 -19.49
CA ASP A 37 1.98 -10.64 -20.19
C ASP A 37 3.08 -11.11 -19.23
N THR A 38 3.29 -12.43 -19.21
CA THR A 38 4.24 -13.15 -18.35
C THR A 38 5.72 -12.90 -18.65
N ASN A 39 6.03 -12.12 -19.69
CA ASN A 39 7.42 -11.87 -20.14
C ASN A 39 8.05 -10.59 -19.57
N MET A 40 7.38 -9.90 -18.65
CA MET A 40 7.92 -8.71 -17.98
C MET A 40 7.89 -8.93 -16.47
N ALA A 41 9.05 -9.07 -15.81
CA ALA A 41 9.13 -9.14 -14.34
C ALA A 41 8.54 -7.89 -13.64
N SER A 42 8.28 -6.80 -14.38
CA SER A 42 7.55 -5.60 -13.96
C SER A 42 6.02 -5.74 -13.98
N ALA A 43 5.47 -6.92 -14.32
CA ALA A 43 4.04 -7.21 -14.41
C ALA A 43 3.29 -7.16 -13.07
N MET A 44 4.01 -7.42 -11.96
CA MET A 44 3.42 -7.49 -10.63
C MET A 44 3.66 -6.21 -9.85
N GLY A 45 2.58 -5.48 -9.57
CA GLY A 45 2.65 -4.22 -8.84
C GLY A 45 3.14 -4.40 -7.42
N ILE A 46 3.93 -3.43 -6.96
CA ILE A 46 4.59 -3.44 -5.65
C ILE A 46 3.56 -3.64 -4.52
N GLY A 47 2.40 -2.96 -4.60
CA GLY A 47 1.31 -3.13 -3.63
C GLY A 47 0.81 -4.57 -3.52
N LEU A 48 0.65 -5.28 -4.64
CA LEU A 48 0.23 -6.69 -4.63
C LEU A 48 1.29 -7.59 -3.99
N MET A 49 2.56 -7.31 -4.22
CA MET A 49 3.65 -8.03 -3.57
C MET A 49 3.68 -7.81 -2.06
N ILE A 50 3.46 -6.58 -1.61
CA ILE A 50 3.36 -6.25 -0.19
C ILE A 50 2.18 -7.03 0.44
N THR A 51 1.01 -7.04 -0.21
CA THR A 51 -0.16 -7.81 0.25
C THR A 51 0.17 -9.30 0.38
N LYS A 52 0.73 -9.91 -0.67
CA LYS A 52 1.12 -11.34 -0.67
C LYS A 52 2.10 -11.65 0.45
N ALA A 53 3.13 -10.81 0.63
CA ALA A 53 4.12 -10.99 1.67
C ALA A 53 3.52 -10.89 3.08
N LEU A 54 2.67 -9.90 3.35
CA LEU A 54 2.03 -9.75 4.66
C LEU A 54 1.17 -10.97 5.02
N VAL A 55 0.33 -11.43 4.07
CA VAL A 55 -0.53 -12.60 4.27
C VAL A 55 0.30 -13.87 4.47
N ALA A 56 1.31 -14.10 3.61
CA ALA A 56 2.16 -15.28 3.69
C ALA A 56 2.96 -15.36 5.01
N ASN A 57 3.19 -14.22 5.67
CA ASN A 57 3.92 -14.14 6.94
C ASN A 57 3.00 -13.92 8.15
N GLY A 58 1.71 -14.22 8.01
CA GLY A 58 0.79 -14.36 9.15
C GLY A 58 0.06 -13.10 9.60
N ALA A 59 0.01 -12.04 8.77
CA ALA A 59 -0.90 -10.93 9.02
C ALA A 59 -2.35 -11.45 9.16
N SER A 60 -3.05 -11.03 10.22
CA SER A 60 -4.42 -11.48 10.51
C SER A 60 -5.44 -10.88 9.55
N LYS A 61 -5.21 -9.64 9.12
CA LYS A 61 -5.98 -8.96 8.07
C LYS A 61 -5.09 -8.03 7.24
N VAL A 62 -5.35 -7.98 5.94
CA VAL A 62 -4.75 -7.03 5.01
C VAL A 62 -5.85 -6.39 4.17
N TYR A 63 -6.19 -5.15 4.50
CA TYR A 63 -7.12 -4.34 3.72
C TYR A 63 -6.40 -3.79 2.49
N ILE A 64 -6.77 -4.28 1.31
CA ILE A 64 -6.27 -3.72 0.05
C ILE A 64 -7.27 -2.68 -0.45
N ILE A 65 -6.81 -1.44 -0.58
CA ILE A 65 -7.70 -0.32 -0.95
C ILE A 65 -7.32 0.28 -2.29
N GLY A 66 -8.32 0.61 -3.11
CA GLY A 66 -8.11 1.18 -4.43
C GLY A 66 -9.41 1.46 -5.18
N ARG A 67 -9.30 2.18 -6.30
CA ARG A 67 -10.47 2.66 -7.06
C ARG A 67 -11.24 1.55 -7.77
N ARG A 68 -10.51 0.54 -8.28
CA ARG A 68 -11.06 -0.53 -9.14
C ARG A 68 -11.39 -1.75 -8.28
N LEU A 69 -12.59 -1.79 -7.72
CA LEU A 69 -13.03 -2.89 -6.86
C LEU A 69 -12.87 -4.28 -7.52
N PRO A 70 -13.26 -4.49 -8.79
CA PRO A 70 -13.11 -5.81 -9.42
C PRO A 70 -11.65 -6.31 -9.45
N VAL A 71 -10.68 -5.41 -9.62
CA VAL A 71 -9.24 -5.76 -9.60
C VAL A 71 -8.79 -6.17 -8.19
N LEU A 72 -9.34 -5.55 -7.15
CA LEU A 72 -9.04 -5.91 -5.76
C LEU A 72 -9.66 -7.27 -5.41
N GLU A 73 -10.89 -7.51 -5.85
CA GLU A 73 -11.59 -8.79 -5.65
C GLU A 73 -10.88 -9.94 -6.36
N GLU A 74 -10.47 -9.74 -7.62
CA GLU A 74 -9.65 -10.70 -8.37
C GLU A 74 -8.34 -11.01 -7.65
N ALA A 75 -7.63 -9.99 -7.18
CA ALA A 75 -6.39 -10.17 -6.42
C ALA A 75 -6.61 -10.94 -5.10
N ALA A 76 -7.68 -10.62 -4.35
CA ALA A 76 -8.03 -11.33 -3.13
C ALA A 76 -8.37 -12.81 -3.41
N GLN A 77 -9.11 -13.08 -4.48
CA GLN A 77 -9.44 -14.43 -4.93
C GLN A 77 -8.19 -15.21 -5.35
N ALA A 78 -7.29 -14.58 -6.11
CA ALA A 78 -6.04 -15.19 -6.57
C ALA A 78 -5.08 -15.51 -5.41
N ILE A 79 -5.05 -14.67 -4.37
CA ILE A 79 -4.30 -14.94 -3.13
C ILE A 79 -4.94 -16.08 -2.34
N GLY A 80 -6.27 -16.23 -2.41
CA GLY A 80 -6.99 -17.35 -1.81
C GLY A 80 -7.02 -17.35 -0.28
N SER A 81 -6.73 -16.20 0.36
CA SER A 81 -6.72 -16.06 1.81
C SER A 81 -7.88 -15.19 2.30
N PRO A 82 -8.65 -15.62 3.31
CA PRO A 82 -9.71 -14.81 3.90
C PRO A 82 -9.18 -13.58 4.66
N ALA A 83 -7.86 -13.50 4.90
CA ALA A 83 -7.23 -12.34 5.51
C ALA A 83 -7.20 -11.11 4.58
N VAL A 84 -7.31 -11.30 3.25
CA VAL A 84 -7.31 -10.18 2.29
C VAL A 84 -8.71 -9.60 2.14
N VAL A 85 -8.87 -8.32 2.48
CA VAL A 85 -10.16 -7.63 2.41
C VAL A 85 -10.10 -6.52 1.36
N PRO A 86 -10.77 -6.69 0.19
CA PRO A 86 -10.83 -5.65 -0.83
C PRO A 86 -11.80 -4.52 -0.42
N LEU A 87 -11.34 -3.27 -0.51
CA LEU A 87 -12.15 -2.08 -0.24
C LEU A 87 -12.01 -1.04 -1.37
N ARG A 88 -13.14 -0.58 -1.90
CA ARG A 88 -13.16 0.53 -2.85
C ARG A 88 -12.83 1.84 -2.13
N CYS A 89 -11.76 2.51 -2.55
CA CYS A 89 -11.34 3.81 -2.04
C CYS A 89 -10.52 4.56 -3.09
N ASP A 90 -10.90 5.79 -3.41
CA ASP A 90 -10.01 6.75 -4.07
C ASP A 90 -9.20 7.52 -3.04
N VAL A 91 -7.88 7.38 -3.06
CA VAL A 91 -6.98 8.07 -2.12
C VAL A 91 -6.95 9.60 -2.34
N ALA A 92 -7.37 10.07 -3.52
CA ALA A 92 -7.54 11.49 -3.79
C ALA A 92 -8.89 12.05 -3.31
N SER A 93 -9.77 11.22 -2.74
CA SER A 93 -11.05 11.62 -2.17
C SER A 93 -11.01 11.51 -0.64
N LYS A 94 -11.10 12.66 0.04
CA LYS A 94 -11.17 12.71 1.51
C LYS A 94 -12.35 11.91 2.05
N LEU A 95 -13.50 11.99 1.38
CA LEU A 95 -14.71 11.25 1.78
C LEU A 95 -14.50 9.73 1.66
N ASP A 96 -13.89 9.26 0.57
CA ASP A 96 -13.61 7.83 0.40
C ASP A 96 -12.65 7.33 1.50
N LEU A 97 -11.63 8.12 1.85
CA LEU A 97 -10.71 7.80 2.94
C LEU A 97 -11.40 7.75 4.30
N GLU A 98 -12.29 8.70 4.60
CA GLU A 98 -13.09 8.73 5.83
C GLU A 98 -13.99 7.49 5.93
N VAL A 99 -14.67 7.13 4.84
CA VAL A 99 -15.52 5.92 4.77
C VAL A 99 -14.70 4.65 4.95
N ALA A 100 -13.54 4.54 4.31
CA ALA A 100 -12.66 3.39 4.44
C ALA A 100 -12.12 3.24 5.88
N ALA A 101 -11.65 4.34 6.48
CA ALA A 101 -11.16 4.35 7.86
C ALA A 101 -12.28 4.00 8.85
N ALA A 102 -13.48 4.57 8.69
CA ALA A 102 -14.63 4.26 9.55
C ALA A 102 -15.06 2.79 9.46
N ARG A 103 -15.04 2.21 8.25
CA ARG A 103 -15.32 0.79 8.06
C ARG A 103 -14.28 -0.07 8.79
N ILE A 104 -13.00 0.21 8.63
CA ILE A 104 -11.93 -0.53 9.30
C ILE A 104 -12.02 -0.37 10.83
N GLN A 105 -12.30 0.84 11.32
CA GLN A 105 -12.57 1.10 12.74
C GLN A 105 -13.71 0.22 13.26
N SER A 106 -14.81 0.08 12.51
CA SER A 106 -15.95 -0.73 12.94
C SER A 106 -15.68 -2.25 12.91
N GLU A 107 -14.84 -2.71 11.98
CA GLU A 107 -14.56 -4.14 11.78
C GLU A 107 -13.47 -4.69 12.72
N VAL A 108 -12.43 -3.90 12.99
CA VAL A 108 -11.24 -4.35 13.75
C VAL A 108 -10.76 -3.38 14.82
N GLY A 109 -11.18 -2.12 14.77
CA GLY A 109 -10.87 -1.14 15.81
C GLY A 109 -9.49 -0.48 15.72
N TYR A 110 -8.53 -1.09 15.01
CA TYR A 110 -7.15 -0.63 14.92
C TYR A 110 -6.47 -1.05 13.60
N VAL A 111 -5.31 -0.46 13.33
CA VAL A 111 -4.38 -0.87 12.26
C VAL A 111 -2.96 -0.85 12.83
N ASN A 112 -2.10 -1.79 12.42
CA ASN A 112 -0.69 -1.80 12.82
C ASN A 112 0.26 -1.25 11.75
N LEU A 113 -0.12 -1.36 10.48
CA LEU A 113 0.70 -0.96 9.35
C LEU A 113 -0.16 -0.27 8.29
N LEU A 114 0.23 0.94 7.90
CA LEU A 114 -0.33 1.65 6.76
C LEU A 114 0.73 1.79 5.67
N VAL A 115 0.44 1.26 4.49
CA VAL A 115 1.30 1.37 3.31
C VAL A 115 0.63 2.27 2.28
N CYS A 116 1.09 3.52 2.21
CA CYS A 116 0.66 4.50 1.21
C CYS A 116 1.36 4.28 -0.14
N ASN A 117 1.07 3.14 -0.78
CA ASN A 117 1.66 2.72 -2.05
C ASN A 117 0.94 3.23 -3.33
N SER A 118 -0.30 3.70 -3.25
CA SER A 118 -1.06 4.16 -4.43
C SER A 118 -0.31 5.27 -5.16
N GLY A 119 -0.24 5.15 -6.49
CA GLY A 119 0.37 6.16 -7.34
C GLY A 119 -0.07 6.04 -8.79
N ILE A 120 0.12 7.11 -9.54
CA ILE A 120 -0.05 7.15 -10.99
C ILE A 120 1.20 7.67 -11.66
N SER A 121 1.44 7.24 -12.90
CA SER A 121 2.38 7.91 -13.78
C SER A 121 1.82 9.27 -14.16
N GLY A 122 2.65 10.31 -14.06
CA GLY A 122 2.32 11.62 -14.63
C GLY A 122 2.74 11.75 -16.07
N PRO A 123 2.65 12.97 -16.63
CA PRO A 123 3.18 13.27 -17.95
C PRO A 123 4.64 12.84 -18.07
N LEU A 124 4.89 11.96 -19.03
CA LEU A 124 6.24 11.62 -19.47
C LEU A 124 6.51 12.54 -20.65
N GLY A 125 6.99 13.75 -20.36
CA GLY A 125 7.44 14.69 -21.40
C GLY A 125 8.46 14.04 -22.33
N ILE A 126 8.85 14.74 -23.40
CA ILE A 126 9.84 14.17 -24.31
C ILE A 126 11.17 13.99 -23.57
N LYS A 127 11.82 12.85 -23.78
CA LYS A 127 13.18 12.65 -23.29
C LYS A 127 14.13 13.30 -24.30
N PRO A 128 15.05 14.17 -23.85
CA PRO A 128 15.97 14.83 -24.77
C PRO A 128 16.90 13.78 -25.37
N LYS A 129 17.11 13.88 -26.69
CA LYS A 129 18.12 13.14 -27.44
C LYS A 129 19.26 14.09 -27.82
N PRO A 130 20.43 13.60 -28.26
CA PRO A 130 21.53 14.48 -28.67
C PRO A 130 21.15 15.53 -29.72
N GLU A 131 20.12 15.26 -30.52
CA GLU A 131 19.62 16.11 -31.61
C GLU A 131 18.47 17.05 -31.17
N THR A 132 17.93 16.87 -29.96
CA THR A 132 16.81 17.68 -29.46
C THR A 132 17.30 19.09 -29.15
N SER A 133 16.72 20.09 -29.83
CA SER A 133 17.01 21.50 -29.54
C SER A 133 16.38 21.94 -28.21
N LEU A 134 16.90 23.03 -27.62
CA LEU A 134 16.33 23.58 -26.39
C LEU A 134 14.87 24.02 -26.59
N ASP A 135 14.58 24.71 -27.70
CA ASP A 135 13.23 25.20 -28.00
C ASP A 135 12.25 24.02 -28.18
N GLU A 136 12.63 22.98 -28.91
CA GLU A 136 11.83 21.75 -29.05
C GLU A 136 11.55 21.10 -27.68
N PHE A 137 12.55 21.02 -26.82
CA PHE A 137 12.39 20.46 -25.48
C PHE A 137 11.44 21.29 -24.62
N VAL A 138 11.58 22.62 -24.64
CA VAL A 138 10.73 23.54 -23.87
C VAL A 138 9.31 23.49 -24.39
N ASP A 139 9.10 23.66 -25.69
CA ASP A 139 7.76 23.69 -26.30
C ASP A 139 7.00 22.39 -26.07
N ALA A 140 7.66 21.24 -26.25
CA ALA A 140 7.03 19.93 -26.04
C ALA A 140 6.63 19.69 -24.57
N ASN A 141 7.42 20.16 -23.60
CA ASN A 141 7.08 20.00 -22.19
C ASN A 141 6.07 21.05 -21.71
N LEU A 142 6.06 22.27 -22.27
CA LEU A 142 5.06 23.30 -21.98
C LEU A 142 3.71 23.04 -22.66
N ALA A 143 3.68 22.25 -23.74
CA ALA A 143 2.44 21.82 -24.37
C ALA A 143 1.63 20.82 -23.52
N VAL A 144 2.23 20.23 -22.50
CA VAL A 144 1.53 19.36 -21.54
C VAL A 144 0.66 20.23 -20.64
N ASP A 145 -0.61 19.83 -20.49
CA ASP A 145 -1.54 20.52 -19.60
C ASP A 145 -1.03 20.53 -18.15
N PHE A 146 -1.08 21.70 -17.52
CA PHE A 146 -0.72 21.90 -16.12
C PHE A 146 -1.54 21.01 -15.19
N ASP A 147 -2.81 20.74 -15.54
CA ASP A 147 -3.71 19.92 -14.74
C ASP A 147 -3.27 18.45 -14.69
N GLU A 148 -2.57 17.94 -15.70
CA GLU A 148 -2.04 16.57 -15.69
C GLU A 148 -0.89 16.41 -14.68
N TYR A 149 -0.04 17.44 -14.52
CA TYR A 149 0.94 17.47 -13.43
C TYR A 149 0.26 17.57 -12.06
N THR A 150 -0.72 18.48 -11.94
CA THR A 150 -1.46 18.68 -10.68
C THR A 150 -2.16 17.41 -10.22
N LYS A 151 -2.79 16.67 -11.14
CA LYS A 151 -3.43 15.38 -10.88
C LYS A 151 -2.42 14.33 -10.38
N THR A 152 -1.21 14.32 -10.95
CA THR A 152 -0.13 13.44 -10.50
C THR A 152 0.30 13.77 -9.07
N PHE A 153 0.50 15.04 -8.74
CA PHE A 153 0.83 15.47 -7.38
C PHE A 153 -0.31 15.23 -6.39
N ALA A 154 -1.56 15.40 -6.82
CA ALA A 154 -2.72 15.11 -6.00
C ALA A 154 -2.72 13.66 -5.50
N VAL A 155 -2.40 12.69 -6.36
CA VAL A 155 -2.35 11.26 -6.00
C VAL A 155 -1.03 10.88 -5.33
N ASN A 156 0.11 11.30 -5.88
CA ASN A 156 1.42 10.81 -5.44
C ASN A 156 1.98 11.57 -4.23
N THR A 157 1.39 12.71 -3.86
CA THR A 157 1.87 13.57 -2.77
C THR A 157 0.76 13.92 -1.80
N SER A 158 -0.24 14.69 -2.23
CA SER A 158 -1.30 15.17 -1.31
C SER A 158 -2.09 14.01 -0.71
N ALA A 159 -2.48 13.04 -1.52
CA ALA A 159 -3.22 11.86 -1.06
C ALA A 159 -2.42 10.99 -0.07
N VAL A 160 -1.09 10.95 -0.14
CA VAL A 160 -0.26 10.23 0.84
C VAL A 160 -0.43 10.84 2.23
N TRP A 161 -0.40 12.17 2.32
CA TRP A 161 -0.61 12.88 3.58
C TRP A 161 -2.05 12.69 4.08
N TYR A 162 -3.06 12.87 3.23
CA TYR A 162 -4.46 12.69 3.62
C TYR A 162 -4.79 11.25 4.04
N THR A 163 -4.23 10.25 3.33
CA THR A 163 -4.34 8.85 3.73
C THR A 163 -3.73 8.67 5.11
N THR A 164 -2.50 9.13 5.33
CA THR A 164 -1.85 9.05 6.65
C THR A 164 -2.72 9.65 7.75
N MET A 165 -3.22 10.87 7.56
CA MET A 165 -4.04 11.56 8.56
C MET A 165 -5.39 10.88 8.81
N SER A 166 -6.01 10.29 7.78
CA SER A 166 -7.30 9.59 7.90
C SER A 166 -7.19 8.31 8.73
N PHE A 167 -6.02 7.65 8.70
CA PHE A 167 -5.77 6.39 9.39
C PHE A 167 -4.99 6.56 10.70
N LEU A 168 -4.48 7.76 11.01
CA LEU A 168 -3.58 7.97 12.15
C LEU A 168 -4.19 7.55 13.50
N LYS A 169 -5.50 7.81 13.70
CA LYS A 169 -6.21 7.40 14.92
C LYS A 169 -6.30 5.87 15.08
N LEU A 170 -6.34 5.13 13.98
CA LEU A 170 -6.33 3.67 13.99
C LEU A 170 -4.95 3.10 14.34
N LEU A 171 -3.87 3.88 14.09
CA LEU A 171 -2.49 3.50 14.39
C LEU A 171 -2.10 3.79 15.85
N GLU A 172 -2.84 4.68 16.53
CA GLU A 172 -2.56 5.07 17.92
C GLU A 172 -2.93 3.96 18.92
N VAL A 173 -3.90 3.09 18.58
CA VAL A 173 -4.47 2.12 19.52
C VAL A 173 -3.39 1.13 19.99
N PRO A 174 -2.98 1.15 21.27
CA PRO A 174 -1.98 0.23 21.78
C PRO A 174 -2.46 -1.21 21.65
N ARG A 175 -1.55 -2.15 21.40
CA ARG A 175 -1.87 -3.58 21.63
C ARG A 175 -2.29 -3.71 23.08
N GLU A 176 -3.45 -4.28 23.37
CA GLU A 176 -3.55 -5.03 24.61
C GLU A 176 -2.48 -6.11 24.53
N THR A 177 -1.44 -5.97 25.36
CA THR A 177 -0.42 -7.00 25.47
C THR A 177 -1.12 -8.25 25.97
N ASN A 178 -1.33 -9.23 25.09
CA ASN A 178 -1.61 -10.60 25.50
C ASN A 178 -0.41 -11.06 26.31
N THR A 179 -0.51 -10.90 27.62
CA THR A 179 0.53 -11.22 28.60
C THR A 179 0.37 -12.65 29.11
N GLU A 180 -0.30 -13.52 28.35
CA GLU A 180 -0.50 -14.92 28.70
C GLU A 180 -0.25 -15.81 27.48
N MET A 181 0.92 -16.47 27.49
CA MET A 181 1.15 -17.89 27.20
C MET A 181 2.60 -18.24 27.57
#